data_AF-A0A2V6CCZ7-F1
#
_entry.id   AF-A0A2V6CCZ7-F1
#
_cell.length_a   1.000
_cell.length_b   1.000
_cell.length_c   1.000
_cell.angle_alpha   90.00
_cell.angle_beta   90.00
_cell.angle_gamma   90.00
#
_symmetry.space_group_name_H-M   'P 1'
#
loop_
_entity.id
_entity.type
_entity.pdbx_description
1 polymer ?
#
loop_
_entity_poly.entity_id
_entity_poly.type
_entity_poly.pdbx_seq_one_letter_code
_entity_poly.pdbx_strand_id
1 'polypeptide(L)'
;MGRSFAAKIDQDVVVKGTVVLKAGTKAFGKIKSSRANPRKSEPLTLELTSVSVNGRNVTIKTNSVQPESPTRTARQAQYGHTAGTLTVTPGTKMQFQMAAPLNL
;
A
#
# COMPACT_ATOMS: atom_id res chain seq x y z
N MET A 1 -10.23 -2.15 11.03
CA MET A 1 -8.83 -1.87 10.62
C MET A 1 -8.21 -3.17 10.18
N GLY A 2 -7.30 -3.17 9.21
CA GLY A 2 -6.72 -4.42 8.68
C GLY A 2 -7.45 -5.03 7.49
N ARG A 3 -8.22 -4.24 6.74
CA ARG A 3 -8.70 -4.69 5.42
C ARG A 3 -7.48 -4.90 4.52
N SER A 4 -7.43 -6.04 3.85
CA SER A 4 -6.40 -6.34 2.87
C SER A 4 -6.78 -5.79 1.50
N PHE A 5 -5.77 -5.51 0.68
CA PHE A 5 -5.94 -5.20 -0.73
C PHE A 5 -5.03 -6.09 -1.57
N ALA A 6 -5.51 -6.43 -2.77
CA ALA A 6 -4.71 -7.13 -3.76
C ALA A 6 -4.01 -6.11 -4.67
N ALA A 7 -2.78 -6.41 -5.04
CA ALA A 7 -1.96 -5.63 -5.95
C ALA A 7 -1.19 -6.57 -6.88
N LYS A 8 -0.52 -5.98 -7.87
CA LYS A 8 0.44 -6.68 -8.72
C LYS A 8 1.74 -5.89 -8.72
N ILE A 9 2.86 -6.60 -8.76
CA ILE A 9 4.17 -6.00 -8.99
C ILE A 9 4.20 -5.40 -10.39
N ASP A 10 4.55 -4.12 -10.52
CA ASP A 10 4.54 -3.41 -11.80
C ASP A 10 5.79 -3.69 -12.66
N GLN A 11 6.93 -3.93 -12.01
CA GLN A 11 8.22 -4.14 -12.66
C GLN A 11 8.99 -5.31 -12.02
N ASP A 12 9.81 -5.99 -12.81
CA ASP A 12 10.68 -7.06 -12.31
C ASP A 12 11.52 -6.58 -11.11
N VAL A 13 11.50 -7.34 -10.02
CA VAL A 13 12.33 -7.08 -8.83
C VAL A 13 13.58 -7.93 -8.95
N VAL A 14 14.74 -7.28 -8.94
CA VAL A 14 16.05 -7.91 -9.12
C VAL A 14 16.85 -7.82 -7.82
N VAL A 15 17.39 -8.94 -7.38
CA VAL A 15 18.34 -9.01 -6.25
C VAL A 15 19.63 -9.60 -6.78
N LYS A 16 20.74 -8.87 -6.64
CA LYS A 16 22.08 -9.30 -7.09
C LYS A 16 22.12 -9.79 -8.56
N GLY A 17 21.35 -9.15 -9.45
CA GLY A 17 21.29 -9.50 -10.88
C GLY A 17 20.30 -10.63 -11.22
N THR A 18 19.68 -11.28 -10.23
CA THR A 18 18.66 -12.30 -10.45
C THR A 18 17.27 -11.72 -10.26
N VAL A 19 16.37 -11.95 -11.22
CA VAL A 19 14.95 -11.58 -11.09
C VAL A 19 14.30 -12.52 -10.07
N VAL A 20 13.86 -11.96 -8.94
CA VAL A 20 13.23 -12.70 -7.84
C VAL A 20 11.71 -12.59 -7.85
N LEU A 21 11.16 -11.50 -8.36
CA LEU A 21 9.72 -11.31 -8.58
C LEU A 21 9.52 -10.77 -9.98
N LYS A 22 8.63 -11.38 -10.76
CA LYS A 22 8.30 -10.91 -12.10
C LYS A 22 7.20 -9.84 -12.04
N ALA A 23 7.20 -8.92 -12.99
CA ALA A 23 6.05 -8.06 -13.23
C ALA A 23 4.77 -8.92 -13.38
N GLY A 24 3.68 -8.48 -12.77
CA GLY A 24 2.43 -9.22 -12.67
C GLY A 24 2.33 -10.18 -11.48
N THR A 25 3.41 -10.41 -10.72
CA THR A 25 3.37 -11.18 -9.48
C THR A 25 2.31 -10.60 -8.53
N LYS A 26 1.43 -11.46 -8.03
CA LYS A 26 0.39 -11.07 -7.06
C LYS A 26 1.05 -10.63 -5.76
N ALA A 27 0.59 -9.50 -5.23
CA ALA A 27 1.02 -8.99 -3.95
C ALA A 27 -0.20 -8.61 -3.12
N PHE A 28 -0.05 -8.62 -1.80
CA PHE A 28 -1.12 -8.29 -0.87
C PHE A 28 -0.59 -7.33 0.17
N GLY A 29 -1.41 -6.32 0.47
CA GLY A 29 -1.12 -5.35 1.50
C GLY A 29 -2.29 -5.18 2.45
N LYS A 30 -2.08 -4.35 3.46
CA LYS A 30 -3.07 -3.98 4.46
C LYS A 30 -3.24 -2.46 4.49
N ILE A 31 -4.47 -2.05 4.78
CA ILE A 31 -4.79 -0.65 5.11
C ILE A 31 -4.50 -0.44 6.59
N LYS A 32 -3.46 0.34 6.89
CA LYS A 32 -3.01 0.67 8.25
C LYS A 32 -3.93 1.71 8.89
N SER A 33 -4.25 2.77 8.15
CA SER A 33 -5.12 3.85 8.59
C SER A 33 -5.94 4.39 7.41
N SER A 34 -7.10 4.99 7.70
CA SER A 34 -7.96 5.62 6.68
C SER A 34 -8.94 6.58 7.33
N ARG A 35 -9.33 7.63 6.60
CA ARG A 35 -10.33 8.62 7.06
C ARG A 35 -11.74 8.03 7.14
N ALA A 36 -11.96 6.89 6.49
CA ALA A 36 -13.21 6.14 6.57
C ALA A 36 -13.40 5.43 7.92
N ASN A 37 -12.40 5.42 8.80
CA ASN A 37 -12.57 4.88 10.14
C ASN A 37 -13.21 5.91 11.08
N PRO A 38 -14.42 5.64 11.62
CA PRO A 38 -15.10 6.58 12.51
C PRO A 38 -14.42 6.73 13.87
N ARG A 39 -13.65 5.73 14.34
CA ARG A 39 -13.01 5.78 15.67
C ARG A 39 -11.70 6.57 15.70
N LYS A 40 -10.99 6.62 14.57
CA LYS A 40 -9.67 7.26 14.42
C LYS A 40 -9.49 7.61 12.95
N SER A 41 -9.78 8.85 12.60
CA SER A 41 -9.74 9.32 11.22
C SER A 41 -8.35 9.86 10.91
N GLU A 42 -7.59 9.09 10.12
CA GLU A 42 -6.21 9.37 9.75
C GLU A 42 -6.05 9.29 8.23
N PRO A 43 -4.99 9.87 7.63
CA PRO A 43 -4.71 9.69 6.21
C PRO A 43 -4.69 8.21 5.80
N LEU A 44 -5.01 7.95 4.52
CA LEU A 44 -4.95 6.60 3.98
C LEU A 44 -3.49 6.12 3.97
N THR A 45 -3.15 5.14 4.79
CA THR A 45 -1.80 4.58 4.87
C THR A 45 -1.84 3.11 4.53
N LEU A 46 -0.96 2.69 3.62
CA LEU A 46 -0.90 1.36 3.05
C LEU A 46 0.46 0.72 3.35
N GLU A 47 0.47 -0.58 3.60
CA GLU A 47 1.69 -1.38 3.72
C GLU A 47 1.53 -2.65 2.89
N LEU A 48 2.56 -3.02 2.14
CA LEU A 48 2.62 -4.30 1.43
C LEU A 48 3.17 -5.37 2.39
N THR A 49 2.46 -6.49 2.53
CA THR A 49 2.71 -7.49 3.58
C THR A 49 3.08 -8.86 3.04
N SER A 50 2.70 -9.19 1.81
CA SER A 50 3.11 -10.44 1.17
C SER A 50 3.14 -10.37 -0.34
N VAL A 51 3.93 -11.26 -0.94
CA VAL A 51 4.01 -11.49 -2.38
C VAL A 51 3.87 -12.97 -2.67
N SER A 52 3.30 -13.32 -3.82
CA SER A 52 3.15 -14.72 -4.24
C SER A 52 4.37 -15.16 -5.06
N VAL A 53 5.13 -16.11 -4.53
CA VAL A 53 6.31 -16.71 -5.16
C VAL A 53 6.03 -18.18 -5.37
N ASN A 54 6.05 -18.66 -6.62
CA ASN A 54 5.80 -20.06 -6.96
C ASN A 54 4.51 -20.63 -6.34
N GLY A 55 3.45 -19.81 -6.28
CA GLY A 55 2.16 -20.20 -5.69
C GLY A 55 2.09 -20.16 -4.16
N ARG A 56 3.17 -19.79 -3.47
CA ARG A 56 3.21 -19.59 -2.01
C ARG A 56 3.25 -18.10 -1.66
N ASN A 57 2.57 -17.70 -0.59
CA ASN A 57 2.64 -16.33 -0.10
C ASN A 57 3.84 -16.18 0.84
N VAL A 58 4.80 -15.34 0.44
CA VAL A 58 5.96 -14.98 1.25
C VAL A 58 5.68 -13.65 1.93
N THR A 59 5.85 -13.59 3.25
CA THR A 59 5.70 -12.37 4.03
C THR A 59 6.86 -11.42 3.75
N ILE A 60 6.53 -10.15 3.54
CA ILE A 60 7.50 -9.08 3.32
C ILE A 60 7.25 -7.93 4.26
N LYS A 61 8.30 -7.16 4.55
CA LYS A 61 8.21 -5.92 5.31
C LYS A 61 8.55 -4.76 4.39
N THR A 62 7.61 -3.84 4.23
CA THR A 62 7.79 -2.63 3.44
C THR A 62 7.57 -1.39 4.29
N ASN A 63 8.01 -0.24 3.80
CA ASN A 63 7.63 1.04 4.35
C ASN A 63 6.11 1.28 4.22
N SER A 64 5.60 2.18 5.05
CA SER A 64 4.25 2.71 4.86
C SER A 64 4.24 3.69 3.69
N VAL A 65 3.25 3.57 2.80
CA VAL A 65 2.99 4.51 1.72
C VAL A 65 1.67 5.20 2.01
N GLN A 66 1.68 6.53 1.97
CA GLN A 66 0.49 7.35 2.00
C GLN A 66 0.30 7.91 0.60
N PRO A 67 -0.62 7.39 -0.22
CA PRO A 67 -1.00 8.08 -1.45
C PRO A 67 -1.51 9.47 -1.07
N GLU A 68 -0.72 10.50 -1.38
CA GLU A 68 -1.06 11.87 -1.02
C GLU A 68 -2.35 12.30 -1.70
N SER A 69 -3.10 13.15 -1.00
CA SER A 69 -4.06 14.06 -1.63
C SER A 69 -3.67 15.45 -1.18
N PRO A 70 -3.36 16.38 -2.10
CA PRO A 70 -3.18 17.76 -1.72
C PRO A 70 -4.54 18.34 -1.29
N THR A 71 -4.45 19.14 -0.22
CA THR A 71 -5.43 20.09 0.33
C THR A 71 -6.57 19.54 1.19
N ARG A 72 -6.37 19.78 2.49
CA ARG A 72 -7.42 20.04 3.49
C ARG A 72 -8.30 21.15 2.93
N THR A 73 -9.50 20.84 2.45
CA THR A 73 -10.45 21.89 2.03
C THR A 73 -10.74 22.79 3.24
N ALA A 74 -11.11 24.06 3.04
CA ALA A 74 -11.45 24.97 4.15
C ALA A 74 -12.50 24.37 5.10
N ARG A 75 -13.44 23.58 4.54
CA ARG A 75 -14.45 22.82 5.29
C ARG A 75 -13.84 21.70 6.15
N GLN A 76 -12.85 20.96 5.64
CA GLN A 76 -12.09 19.97 6.42
C GLN A 76 -11.22 20.65 7.49
N ALA A 77 -10.82 21.90 7.28
CA ALA A 77 -10.10 22.67 8.29
C ALA A 77 -10.99 23.11 9.46
N GLN A 78 -12.24 23.47 9.16
CA GLN A 78 -13.19 24.05 10.11
C GLN A 78 -14.05 23.02 10.85
N TYR A 79 -14.38 21.88 10.24
CA TYR A 79 -15.30 20.89 10.82
C TYR A 79 -14.65 19.54 11.18
N GLY A 80 -13.34 19.40 11.01
CA GLY A 80 -12.63 18.13 11.27
C GLY A 80 -12.73 17.12 10.12
N HIS A 81 -12.30 15.88 10.39
CA HIS A 81 -11.99 14.88 9.37
C HIS A 81 -13.24 14.35 8.64
N THR A 82 -13.56 14.91 7.48
CA THR A 82 -14.43 14.24 6.50
C THR A 82 -13.63 13.16 5.78
N ALA A 83 -14.26 12.04 5.40
CA ALA A 83 -13.68 11.09 4.44
C ALA A 83 -13.38 11.89 3.16
N GLY A 84 -12.09 12.19 2.92
CA GLY A 84 -11.69 13.07 1.82
C GLY A 84 -12.11 12.50 0.46
N THR A 85 -11.99 13.31 -0.58
CA THR A 85 -12.28 12.91 -1.98
C THR A 85 -11.24 11.94 -2.58
N LEU A 86 -10.16 11.64 -1.84
CA LEU A 86 -9.10 10.74 -2.29
C LEU A 86 -9.66 9.34 -2.54
N THR A 87 -9.68 8.97 -3.82
CA THR A 87 -10.03 7.63 -4.28
C THR A 87 -8.82 7.03 -4.97
N VAL A 88 -8.34 5.90 -4.45
CA VAL A 88 -7.30 5.10 -5.11
C VAL A 88 -8.00 4.13 -6.06
N THR A 89 -7.83 4.33 -7.36
CA THR A 89 -8.45 3.50 -8.40
C THR A 89 -7.57 2.29 -8.74
N PRO A 90 -8.16 1.16 -9.16
CA PRO A 90 -7.38 0.04 -9.71
C PRO A 90 -6.44 0.51 -10.83
N GLY A 91 -5.20 0.06 -10.81
CA GLY A 91 -4.15 0.50 -11.75
C GLY A 91 -3.32 1.69 -11.26
N THR A 92 -3.68 2.32 -10.14
CA THR A 92 -2.81 3.31 -9.48
C THR A 92 -1.47 2.66 -9.12
N LYS A 93 -0.37 3.24 -9.60
CA LYS A 93 0.98 2.77 -9.28
C LYS A 93 1.46 3.40 -7.98
N MET A 94 2.06 2.59 -7.11
CA MET A 94 2.62 3.03 -5.84
C MET A 94 3.97 2.38 -5.64
N GLN A 95 4.91 3.14 -5.08
CA GLN A 95 6.26 2.65 -4.82
C GLN A 95 6.41 2.26 -3.35
N PHE A 96 6.69 0.99 -3.12
CA PHE A 96 7.04 0.45 -1.81
C PHE A 96 8.53 0.11 -1.80
N GLN A 97 9.19 0.42 -0.69
CA GLN A 97 10.57 0.07 -0.42
C GLN A 97 10.61 -1.04 0.63
N MET A 98 11.50 -2.02 0.44
CA MET A 98 11.69 -3.07 1.43
C MET A 98 12.33 -2.49 2.69
N ALA A 99 11.69 -2.71 3.84
CA ALA A 99 12.19 -2.30 5.14
C ALA A 99 13.05 -3.38 5.81
N ALA A 100 13.08 -4.59 5.23
CA ALA A 100 13.92 -5.69 5.67
C ALA A 100 14.37 -6.52 4.45
N PRO A 101 15.49 -7.27 4.57
CA PRO A 101 15.89 -8.22 3.55
C PRO A 101 14.79 -9.24 3.26
N LEU A 102 14.66 -9.60 2.00
CA LEU A 102 13.75 -10.65 1.57
C LEU A 102 14.45 -12.00 1.73
N ASN A 103 13.93 -12.85 2.63
CA ASN A 103 14.37 -14.23 2.75
C ASN A 103 13.46 -15.09 1.86
N LEU A 104 13.95 -15.44 0.67
CA LEU A 104 13.31 -16.36 -0.27
C LEU A 104 13.91 -17.76 -0.16
#